data_AF-A0A2N0LMR3-F1
#
_entry.id   AF-A0A2N0LMR3-F1
#
_cell.length_a   1.000
_cell.length_b   1.000
_cell.length_c   1.000
_cell.angle_alpha   90.00
_cell.angle_beta   90.00
_cell.angle_gamma   90.00
#
_symmetry.space_group_name_H-M   'P 1'
#
loop_
_entity.id
_entity.type
_entity.pdbx_description
1 polymer ?
#
loop_
_entity_poly.entity_id
_entity_poly.type
_entity_poly.pdbx_seq_one_letter_code
_entity_poly.pdbx_strand_id
1 'polypeptide(L)'
;MGDYVYLVQMDIPAELEDEFNRVYDTEHVPNIVQAPGVNGCVRYRVGSTNKDGMARYAALYDIDSPEVPTSAGWLNESEKGDWPTQIRPHATNRSHTIYKKIGKSRTAG
;
A
#
# COMPACT_ATOMS: atom_id res chain seq x y z
N MET A 1 3.96 6.50 -15.01
CA MET A 1 2.89 6.71 -14.04
C MET A 1 1.68 5.98 -14.57
N GLY A 2 1.28 4.91 -13.90
CA GLY A 2 0.22 4.01 -14.33
C GLY A 2 -1.14 4.69 -14.45
N ASP A 3 -2.08 3.97 -15.06
CA ASP A 3 -3.46 4.41 -15.25
C ASP A 3 -4.33 4.14 -14.02
N TYR A 4 -3.79 3.45 -13.01
CA TYR A 4 -4.52 3.06 -11.81
C TYR A 4 -3.71 3.30 -10.54
N VAL A 5 -4.41 3.54 -9.44
CA VAL A 5 -3.82 3.56 -8.09
C VAL A 5 -4.50 2.49 -7.26
N TYR A 6 -3.71 1.62 -6.65
CA TYR A 6 -4.18 0.67 -5.65
C TYR A 6 -3.89 1.21 -4.26
N LEU A 7 -4.96 1.57 -3.55
CA LEU A 7 -4.95 2.03 -2.17
C LEU A 7 -5.17 0.86 -1.23
N VAL A 8 -4.22 0.65 -0.33
CA VAL A 8 -4.36 -0.24 0.82
C VAL A 8 -4.37 0.61 2.08
N GLN A 9 -5.40 0.46 2.91
CA GLN A 9 -5.45 1.11 4.22
C GLN A 9 -5.53 0.06 5.32
N MET A 10 -5.03 0.40 6.51
CA MET A 10 -5.12 -0.46 7.70
C MET A 10 -4.78 0.29 8.99
N ASP A 11 -5.15 -0.32 10.11
CA ASP A 11 -4.65 -0.05 11.45
C ASP A 11 -3.70 -1.15 11.90
N ILE A 12 -2.74 -0.78 12.75
CA ILE A 12 -1.74 -1.69 13.35
C ILE A 12 -1.67 -1.41 14.85
N PRO A 13 -1.67 -2.42 15.75
CA PRO A 13 -1.51 -2.21 17.19
C PRO A 13 -0.32 -1.31 17.52
N ALA A 14 -0.45 -0.46 18.53
CA ALA A 14 0.56 0.56 18.84
C ALA A 14 1.93 -0.06 19.16
N GLU A 15 1.92 -1.21 19.81
CA GLU A 15 3.11 -2.00 20.16
C GLU A 15 3.84 -2.61 18.95
N LEU A 16 3.20 -2.70 17.79
CA LEU A 16 3.80 -3.20 16.54
C LEU A 16 4.09 -2.07 15.54
N GLU A 17 3.81 -0.81 15.88
CA GLU A 17 3.84 0.29 14.93
C GLU A 17 5.23 0.57 14.36
N ASP A 18 6.25 0.59 15.21
CA ASP A 18 7.64 0.81 14.80
C ASP A 18 8.12 -0.30 13.86
N GLU A 19 7.81 -1.55 14.22
CA GLU A 19 8.19 -2.71 13.42
C GLU A 19 7.42 -2.76 12.09
N PHE A 20 6.13 -2.45 12.09
CA PHE A 20 5.35 -2.28 10.86
C PHE A 20 5.98 -1.24 9.93
N ASN A 21 6.39 -0.10 10.47
CA ASN A 21 7.01 0.96 9.67
C ASN A 21 8.36 0.52 9.11
N ARG A 22 9.22 -0.11 9.94
CA ARG A 22 10.50 -0.68 9.51
C ARG A 22 10.28 -1.69 8.37
N VAL A 23 9.44 -2.70 8.59
CA VAL A 23 9.17 -3.78 7.62
C VAL A 23 8.64 -3.21 6.31
N TYR A 24 7.76 -2.21 6.35
CA TYR A 24 7.28 -1.58 5.12
C TYR A 24 8.38 -0.86 4.35
N ASP A 25 9.23 -0.10 5.04
CA ASP A 25 10.24 0.76 4.42
C ASP A 25 11.45 -0.04 3.91
N THR A 26 11.80 -1.13 4.60
CA THR A 26 13.01 -1.91 4.29
C THR A 26 12.75 -3.17 3.48
N GLU A 27 11.53 -3.72 3.52
CA GLU A 27 11.23 -5.02 2.91
C GLU A 27 9.99 -4.99 2.03
N HIS A 28 8.81 -4.74 2.59
CA HIS A 28 7.54 -5.00 1.90
C HIS A 28 7.35 -4.12 0.65
N VAL A 29 7.51 -2.80 0.77
CA VAL A 29 7.39 -1.89 -0.37
C VAL A 29 8.54 -2.11 -1.37
N PRO A 30 9.83 -2.16 -0.94
CA PRO A 30 10.93 -2.46 -1.84
C PRO A 30 10.77 -3.75 -2.65
N ASN A 31 10.18 -4.80 -2.06
CA ASN A 31 9.86 -6.05 -2.76
C ASN A 31 8.71 -5.84 -3.77
N ILE A 32 7.58 -5.27 -3.35
CA ILE A 32 6.40 -5.11 -4.22
C ILE A 32 6.70 -4.25 -5.45
N VAL A 33 7.52 -3.21 -5.34
CA VAL A 33 7.86 -2.38 -6.50
C VAL A 33 8.72 -3.09 -7.55
N GLN A 34 9.22 -4.30 -7.27
CA GLN A 34 9.84 -5.16 -8.28
C GLN A 34 8.82 -5.95 -9.11
N ALA A 35 7.55 -6.01 -8.68
CA ALA A 35 6.53 -6.77 -9.38
C ALA A 35 6.19 -6.10 -10.74
N PRO A 36 6.06 -6.88 -11.83
CA PRO A 36 5.62 -6.35 -13.12
C PRO A 36 4.28 -5.62 -13.02
N GLY A 37 4.22 -4.41 -13.58
CA GLY A 37 3.03 -3.56 -13.56
C GLY A 37 2.89 -2.67 -12.32
N VAL A 38 3.89 -2.67 -11.42
CA VAL A 38 4.00 -1.72 -10.30
C VAL A 38 5.04 -0.66 -10.64
N ASN A 39 4.62 0.60 -10.64
CA ASN A 39 5.46 1.75 -11.00
C ASN A 39 6.06 2.46 -9.78
N GLY A 40 5.57 2.15 -8.58
CA GLY A 40 6.03 2.73 -7.34
C GLY A 40 4.99 2.62 -6.22
N CYS A 41 5.38 3.06 -5.04
CA CYS A 41 4.50 3.14 -3.87
C CYS A 41 4.86 4.36 -3.02
N VAL A 42 3.85 5.01 -2.46
CA VAL A 42 4.04 6.01 -1.40
C VAL A 42 3.14 5.68 -0.22
N ARG A 43 3.68 5.84 0.99
CA ARG A 43 2.98 5.59 2.25
C ARG A 43 2.59 6.91 2.90
N TYR A 44 1.45 6.90 3.57
CA TYR A 44 0.93 8.03 4.34
C TYR A 44 0.39 7.55 5.67
N ARG A 45 0.44 8.46 6.64
CA ARG A 45 -0.29 8.36 7.90
C ARG A 45 -1.35 9.45 7.92
N VAL A 46 -2.52 9.16 8.46
CA VAL A 46 -3.59 10.15 8.63
C VAL A 46 -3.10 11.29 9.52
N GLY A 47 -3.11 12.52 9.00
CA GLY A 47 -2.88 13.75 9.79
C GLY A 47 -4.18 14.39 10.29
N SER A 48 -5.27 14.27 9.51
CA SER A 48 -6.62 14.73 9.87
C SER A 48 -7.66 14.02 9.01
N THR A 49 -8.87 13.78 9.53
CA THR A 49 -9.98 13.15 8.80
C THR A 49 -11.32 13.71 9.28
N ASN A 50 -12.32 13.75 8.40
CA ASN A 50 -13.72 14.05 8.73
C ASN A 50 -14.56 12.76 8.89
N LYS A 51 -13.93 11.60 8.77
CA LYS A 51 -14.54 10.27 8.88
C LYS A 51 -14.02 9.58 10.13
N ASP A 52 -14.94 9.20 11.01
CA ASP A 52 -14.65 8.36 12.16
C ASP A 52 -14.22 6.95 11.73
N GLY A 53 -13.29 6.36 12.48
CA GLY A 53 -12.78 5.02 12.20
C GLY A 53 -11.94 4.92 10.92
N MET A 54 -11.42 6.04 10.39
CA MET A 54 -10.45 6.00 9.29
C MET A 54 -9.20 5.22 9.72
N ALA A 55 -8.79 4.25 8.90
CA ALA A 55 -7.55 3.52 9.09
C ALA A 55 -6.35 4.47 9.10
N ARG A 56 -5.46 4.32 10.11
CA ARG A 56 -4.35 5.26 10.36
C ARG A 56 -3.32 5.32 9.24
N TYR A 57 -3.12 4.22 8.51
CA TYR A 57 -2.11 4.11 7.47
C TYR A 57 -2.72 3.88 6.10
N ALA A 58 -2.06 4.42 5.07
CA ALA A 58 -2.37 4.22 3.67
C ALA A 58 -1.09 3.93 2.87
N ALA A 59 -1.12 2.94 2.00
CA ALA A 59 -0.11 2.68 0.98
C ALA A 59 -0.77 2.81 -0.40
N LEU A 60 -0.25 3.71 -1.24
CA LEU A 60 -0.75 3.96 -2.59
C LEU A 60 0.26 3.42 -3.58
N TYR A 61 -0.12 2.37 -4.30
CA TYR A 61 0.67 1.78 -5.36
C TYR A 61 0.22 2.33 -6.70
N ASP A 62 1.15 2.87 -7.49
CA ASP A 62 0.91 3.25 -8.88
C ASP A 62 1.04 2.01 -9.76
N ILE A 63 -0.04 1.61 -10.44
CA ILE A 63 -0.10 0.33 -11.16
C ILE A 63 -0.69 0.49 -12.56
N ASP A 64 -0.31 -0.40 -13.47
CA ASP A 64 -0.70 -0.33 -14.88
C ASP A 64 -2.13 -0.83 -15.14
N SER A 65 -2.65 -1.73 -14.31
CA SER A 65 -3.93 -2.41 -14.53
C SER A 65 -4.58 -2.84 -13.21
N PRO A 66 -5.93 -2.90 -13.09
CA PRO A 66 -6.59 -3.30 -11.84
C PRO A 66 -6.34 -4.76 -11.45
N GLU A 67 -5.84 -5.60 -12.36
CA GLU A 67 -5.52 -7.00 -12.11
C GLU A 67 -4.17 -7.21 -11.41
N VAL A 68 -3.31 -6.19 -11.38
CA VAL A 68 -1.93 -6.28 -10.83
C VAL A 68 -1.90 -6.85 -9.40
N PRO A 69 -2.74 -6.41 -8.43
CA PRO A 69 -2.70 -6.93 -7.06
C PRO A 69 -3.04 -8.42 -6.92
N THR A 70 -3.66 -9.02 -7.94
CA THR A 70 -4.00 -10.45 -8.00
C THR A 70 -3.08 -11.26 -8.91
N SER A 71 -2.12 -10.59 -9.58
CA SER A 71 -1.17 -11.25 -10.47
C SER A 71 -0.17 -12.10 -9.69
N ALA A 72 0.37 -13.14 -10.34
CA ALA A 72 1.42 -13.96 -9.74
C ALA A 72 2.67 -13.14 -9.36
N GLY A 73 3.03 -12.13 -10.17
CA GLY A 73 4.17 -11.25 -9.89
C GLY A 73 3.99 -10.49 -8.58
N TRP A 74 2.84 -9.86 -8.39
CA TRP A 74 2.52 -9.18 -7.13
C TRP A 74 2.50 -10.14 -5.95
N LEU A 75 1.77 -11.26 -6.08
CA LEU A 75 1.61 -12.22 -4.98
C LEU A 75 2.97 -12.74 -4.51
N ASN A 76 3.84 -13.12 -5.44
CA ASN A 76 5.18 -13.61 -5.13
C ASN A 76 6.04 -12.58 -4.38
N GLU A 77 5.97 -11.30 -4.74
CA GLU A 77 6.72 -10.25 -4.03
C GLU A 77 6.09 -9.89 -2.68
N SER A 78 4.76 -9.90 -2.59
CA SER A 78 4.02 -9.50 -1.38
C SER A 78 4.11 -10.51 -0.23
N GLU A 79 4.43 -11.78 -0.53
CA GLU A 79 4.65 -12.85 0.44
C GLU A 79 6.12 -12.99 0.89
N LYS A 80 7.00 -12.03 0.54
CA LYS A 80 8.39 -11.99 1.02
C LYS A 80 8.54 -11.16 2.29
N GLY A 81 9.61 -11.45 3.02
CA GLY A 81 10.00 -10.70 4.22
C GLY A 81 9.09 -10.95 5.42
N ASP A 82 9.12 -10.02 6.37
CA ASP A 82 8.43 -10.17 7.65
C ASP A 82 6.96 -9.76 7.63
N TRP A 83 6.53 -9.01 6.60
CA TRP A 83 5.14 -8.58 6.45
C TRP A 83 4.11 -9.72 6.56
N PRO A 84 4.16 -10.80 5.75
CA PRO A 84 3.10 -11.81 5.71
C PRO A 84 2.91 -12.58 7.02
N THR A 85 3.97 -12.76 7.80
CA THR A 85 4.00 -13.62 8.99
C THR A 85 4.03 -12.84 10.30
N GLN A 86 4.75 -11.72 10.37
CA GLN A 86 4.93 -10.96 11.61
C GLN A 86 3.96 -9.79 11.75
N ILE A 87 3.52 -9.19 10.64
CA ILE A 87 2.77 -7.92 10.68
C ILE A 87 1.32 -8.07 10.20
N ARG A 88 1.12 -8.65 9.00
CA ARG A 88 -0.20 -8.84 8.38
C ARG A 88 -1.23 -9.50 9.30
N PRO A 89 -0.91 -10.53 10.12
CA PRO A 89 -1.89 -11.13 11.03
C PRO A 89 -2.47 -10.17 12.07
N HIS A 90 -1.77 -9.07 12.37
CA HIS A 90 -2.19 -8.05 13.33
C HIS A 90 -2.84 -6.83 12.68
N ALA A 91 -2.83 -6.74 11.34
CA ALA A 91 -3.45 -5.64 10.61
C ALA A 91 -4.97 -5.71 10.72
N THR A 92 -5.58 -4.63 11.20
CA THR A 92 -7.04 -4.48 11.34
C THR A 92 -7.55 -3.34 10.47
N ASN A 93 -8.88 -3.17 10.37
CA ASN A 93 -9.50 -2.13 9.55
C ASN A 93 -8.95 -2.07 8.10
N ARG A 94 -8.63 -3.25 7.56
CA ARG A 94 -7.88 -3.37 6.32
C ARG A 94 -8.82 -3.25 5.12
N SER A 95 -8.56 -2.29 4.24
CA SER A 95 -9.35 -2.07 3.02
C SER A 95 -8.45 -1.97 1.80
N HIS A 96 -8.97 -2.47 0.68
CA HIS A 96 -8.32 -2.52 -0.63
C HIS A 96 -9.21 -1.82 -1.63
N THR A 97 -8.69 -0.82 -2.34
CA THR A 97 -9.47 -0.08 -3.34
C THR A 97 -8.61 0.28 -4.53
N ILE A 98 -9.12 0.06 -5.73
CA ILE A 98 -8.44 0.44 -6.97
C ILE A 98 -9.19 1.61 -7.59
N TYR A 99 -8.46 2.68 -7.88
CA TYR A 99 -8.95 3.85 -8.58
C TYR A 99 -8.38 3.89 -9.99
N LYS A 100 -9.22 4.19 -10.98
CA LYS A 100 -8.75 4.52 -12.33
C LYS A 100 -8.44 6.01 -12.41
N LYS A 101 -7.28 6.36 -12.95
CA LYS A 101 -6.92 7.74 -13.27
C LYS A 101 -7.85 8.25 -14.37
N ILE A 102 -8.52 9.37 -14.10
CA ILE A 102 -9.42 10.04 -15.05
C ILE A 102 -8.86 11.36 -15.60
N GLY A 103 -7.74 11.85 -15.06
CA GLY A 103 -7.16 13.13 -15.41
C GLY A 103 -5.64 13.14 -15.37
N LYS A 104 -5.03 14.12 -16.06
CA LYS A 104 -3.58 14.33 -16.02
C LYS A 104 -3.17 14.97 -14.69
N SER A 105 -1.99 14.60 -14.20
CA SER A 105 -1.35 15.32 -13.09
C SER A 105 -1.15 16.78 -13.50
N ARG A 106 -1.49 17.70 -12.59
CA ARG A 106 -1.25 19.14 -12.76
C ARG A 106 -0.27 19.54 -11.66
N THR A 107 0.87 20.10 -12.05
CA THR A 107 1.76 20.77 -11.10
C THR A 107 1.32 22.22 -10.97
N ALA A 108 1.22 22.72 -9.73
CA ALA A 108 1.17 24.15 -9.50
C ALA A 108 2.53 24.72 -9.93
N GLY A 109 2.52 25.74 -10.79
CA GLY A 109 3.70 26.54 -11.11
C GLY A 109 4.07 27.46 -9.96
#